data_AF-A0A4Y2FZ46-F1
#
_entry.id   AF-A0A4Y2FZ46-F1
#
_cell.length_a   1.000
_cell.length_b   1.000
_cell.length_c   1.000
_cell.angle_alpha   90.00
_cell.angle_beta   90.00
_cell.angle_gamma   90.00
#
_symmetry.space_group_name_H-M   'P 1'
#
loop_
_entity.id
_entity.type
_entity.pdbx_description
1 polymer ?
#
loop_
_entity_poly.entity_id
_entity_poly.type
_entity_poly.pdbx_seq_one_letter_code
_entity_poly.pdbx_strand_id
1 'polypeptide(L)'
;MQLVKRLPAGIFQNTHAEMPAQVSSSSSDHGSKFPVPSQNSPRVATNRDDGVLYRRWESDDGESCRWQLILPKSRILEVLRETHDSASGGHFGVMKTLSKTRERFYWDRLRADVEKWCRECHACGARKGPKTRTKGRLQRYNVGRIEIS
;
A
#
# COMPACT_ATOMS: atom_id res chain seq x y z
N MET A 1 16.81 26.22 8.52
CA MET A 1 16.22 25.93 7.19
C MET A 1 16.42 24.45 6.91
N GLN A 2 15.37 23.62 7.05
CA GLN A 2 15.51 22.18 6.82
C GLN A 2 15.60 21.92 5.31
N LEU A 3 16.80 21.52 4.90
CA LEU A 3 17.13 21.10 3.56
C LEU A 3 16.13 20.02 3.13
N VAL A 4 15.27 20.35 2.15
CA VAL A 4 14.43 19.40 1.43
C VAL A 4 15.36 18.51 0.60
N LYS A 5 16.01 17.54 1.25
CA LYS A 5 16.77 16.51 0.54
C LYS A 5 15.80 15.88 -0.46
N ARG A 6 16.10 16.01 -1.75
CA ARG A 6 15.34 15.37 -2.83
C ARG A 6 15.24 13.89 -2.46
N LEU A 7 14.04 13.31 -2.55
CA LEU A 7 13.92 11.86 -2.51
C LEU A 7 14.82 11.30 -3.63
N PRO A 8 15.53 10.18 -3.41
CA PRO A 8 16.34 9.59 -4.46
C PRO A 8 15.48 9.38 -5.72
N ALA A 9 16.03 9.78 -6.86
CA ALA A 9 15.39 9.53 -8.15
C ALA A 9 15.09 8.02 -8.24
N GLY A 10 13.84 7.65 -8.52
CA GLY A 10 13.44 6.24 -8.63
C GLY A 10 12.79 5.63 -7.39
N ILE A 11 12.42 6.40 -6.35
CA ILE A 11 11.68 5.86 -5.19
C ILE A 11 10.37 5.14 -5.55
N PHE A 12 9.81 5.50 -6.71
CA PHE A 12 8.61 4.88 -7.29
C PHE A 12 8.93 3.71 -8.24
N GLN A 13 10.18 3.61 -8.74
CA GLN A 13 10.64 2.63 -9.74
C GLN A 13 11.36 1.41 -9.13
N ASN A 14 11.77 1.46 -7.86
CA ASN A 14 12.46 0.33 -7.23
C ASN A 14 11.48 -0.82 -6.94
N THR A 15 11.51 -1.81 -7.83
CA THR A 15 11.03 -3.17 -7.59
C THR A 15 11.94 -3.80 -6.54
N HIS A 16 11.39 -4.18 -5.39
CA HIS A 16 12.13 -4.65 -4.20
C HIS A 16 13.04 -3.58 -3.56
N ALA A 17 12.58 -3.00 -2.45
CA ALA A 17 13.48 -2.31 -1.52
C ALA A 17 14.33 -3.37 -0.79
N GLU A 18 15.39 -3.84 -1.44
CA GLU A 18 16.49 -4.51 -0.76
C GLU A 18 17.13 -3.49 0.19
N MET A 19 17.41 -3.91 1.42
CA MET A 19 18.18 -3.10 2.36
C MET A 19 19.55 -2.73 1.76
N PRO A 20 20.14 -1.57 2.11
CA PRO A 20 21.57 -1.39 1.90
C PRO A 20 22.37 -2.46 2.66
N ALA A 21 23.42 -2.96 2.02
CA ALA A 21 24.22 -4.10 2.44
C ALA A 21 24.80 -3.99 3.88
N GLN A 22 24.44 -4.99 4.69
CA GLN A 22 25.17 -5.70 5.76
C GLN A 22 25.79 -4.94 6.96
N VAL A 23 25.38 -5.34 8.17
CA VAL A 23 26.30 -5.42 9.32
C VAL A 23 27.06 -6.74 9.20
N SER A 24 28.37 -6.66 9.04
CA SER A 24 29.28 -7.80 9.01
C SER A 24 29.25 -8.54 10.34
N SER A 25 28.86 -9.82 10.33
CA SER A 25 29.21 -10.78 11.38
C SER A 25 29.81 -12.00 10.68
N SER A 26 31.14 -12.11 10.72
CA SER A 26 31.85 -13.30 10.25
C SER A 26 31.46 -14.50 11.12
N SER A 27 31.03 -15.60 10.50
CA SER A 27 31.41 -16.95 10.91
C SER A 27 30.90 -17.98 9.91
N SER A 28 31.84 -18.80 9.45
CA SER A 28 31.68 -19.95 8.59
C SER A 28 30.79 -21.00 9.24
N ASP A 29 29.77 -21.52 8.54
CA ASP A 29 29.47 -22.95 8.53
C ASP A 29 28.40 -23.34 7.51
N HIS A 30 28.53 -24.55 6.98
CA HIS A 30 27.68 -25.14 5.95
C HIS A 30 26.28 -25.47 6.46
N GLY A 31 25.25 -25.08 5.70
CA GLY A 31 23.89 -25.63 5.85
C GLY A 31 22.79 -24.60 5.65
N SER A 32 22.01 -24.77 4.59
CA SER A 32 20.81 -24.01 4.27
C SER A 32 19.82 -23.96 5.45
N LYS A 33 19.91 -22.90 6.25
CA LYS A 33 18.88 -22.51 7.20
C LYS A 33 18.70 -21.02 7.03
N PHE A 34 17.59 -20.62 6.41
CA PHE A 34 17.23 -19.21 6.31
C PHE A 34 17.37 -18.59 7.71
N PRO A 35 18.20 -17.55 7.89
CA PRO A 35 18.42 -16.99 9.21
C PRO A 35 17.08 -16.46 9.72
N VAL A 36 16.56 -17.09 10.77
CA VAL A 36 15.47 -16.53 11.57
C VAL A 36 15.95 -15.16 12.04
N PRO A 37 15.25 -14.06 11.73
CA PRO A 37 15.66 -12.74 12.18
C PRO A 37 15.65 -12.73 13.71
N SER A 38 16.82 -12.48 14.29
CA SER A 38 17.00 -12.31 15.73
C SER A 38 16.00 -11.27 16.25
N GLN A 39 15.30 -11.60 17.34
CA GLN A 39 14.31 -10.77 18.03
C GLN A 39 14.88 -9.41 18.49
N ASN A 40 16.19 -9.20 18.40
CA ASN A 40 16.90 -7.96 18.74
C ASN A 40 17.30 -7.08 17.54
N SER A 41 16.85 -7.38 16.31
CA SER A 41 17.18 -6.53 15.15
C SER A 41 16.45 -5.17 15.22
N PRO A 42 17.15 -4.03 15.00
CA PRO A 42 16.54 -2.72 15.10
C PRO A 42 15.36 -2.56 14.13
N ARG A 43 14.18 -2.23 14.66
CA ARG A 43 12.94 -2.03 13.88
C ARG A 43 12.97 -0.79 12.99
N VAL A 44 13.93 0.10 13.20
CA VAL A 44 14.13 1.33 12.42
C VAL A 44 15.62 1.44 12.07
N ALA A 45 15.91 1.75 10.82
CA ALA A 45 17.26 1.98 10.30
C ALA A 45 17.29 3.34 9.57
N THR A 46 18.46 3.96 9.53
CA THR A 46 18.71 5.15 8.69
C THR A 46 19.74 4.80 7.65
N ASN A 47 19.53 5.23 6.41
CA ASN A 47 20.61 5.25 5.44
C ASN A 47 21.58 6.38 5.82
N ARG A 48 22.87 6.07 5.81
CA ARG A 48 23.94 6.96 6.30
C ARG A 48 24.21 8.10 5.32
N ASP A 49 23.95 7.89 4.03
CA ASP A 49 24.32 8.82 2.96
C ASP A 49 23.27 9.93 2.75
N ASP A 50 21.99 9.58 2.79
CA ASP A 50 20.88 10.51 2.57
C ASP A 50 20.17 10.91 3.88
N GLY A 51 20.38 10.18 4.98
CA GLY A 51 19.69 10.37 6.25
C GLY A 51 18.22 9.94 6.21
N VAL A 52 17.87 9.06 5.27
CA VAL A 52 16.50 8.58 5.08
C VAL A 52 16.20 7.45 6.06
N LEU A 53 15.03 7.53 6.71
CA LEU A 53 14.59 6.56 7.71
C LEU A 53 13.75 5.45 7.06
N TYR A 54 14.02 4.22 7.48
CA TYR A 54 13.30 3.02 7.11
C TYR A 54 12.82 2.30 8.37
N ARG A 55 11.67 1.63 8.29
CA ARG A 55 11.21 0.71 9.32
C ARG A 55 11.06 -0.70 8.77
N ARG A 56 11.33 -1.67 9.61
CA ARG A 56 11.05 -3.08 9.35
C ARG A 56 9.59 -3.36 9.67
N TRP A 57 8.88 -3.89 8.69
CA TRP A 57 7.54 -4.41 8.86
C TRP A 57 7.57 -5.92 8.70
N GLU A 58 6.89 -6.62 9.59
CA GLU A 58 6.71 -8.06 9.57
C GLU A 58 5.21 -8.34 9.46
N SER A 59 4.85 -9.38 8.71
CA SER A 59 3.48 -9.88 8.68
C SER A 59 3.12 -10.57 9.99
N ASP A 60 1.82 -10.69 10.27
CA ASP A 60 1.33 -11.30 11.51
C ASP A 60 1.71 -12.79 11.59
N ASP A 61 1.80 -13.46 10.45
CA ASP A 61 2.32 -14.83 10.25
C ASP A 61 3.86 -14.95 10.31
N GLY A 62 4.57 -13.82 10.28
CA GLY A 62 6.04 -13.78 10.28
C GLY A 62 6.70 -14.24 8.97
N GLU A 63 5.95 -14.64 7.95
CA GLU A 63 6.50 -15.17 6.68
C GLU A 63 7.06 -14.04 5.81
N SER A 64 6.51 -12.84 5.95
CA SER A 64 6.93 -11.68 5.16
C SER A 64 7.60 -10.61 6.02
N CYS A 65 8.84 -10.28 5.67
CA CYS A 65 9.57 -9.14 6.21
C CYS A 65 9.87 -8.16 5.07
N ARG A 66 9.54 -6.88 5.25
CA ARG A 66 9.86 -5.82 4.28
C ARG A 66 10.27 -4.53 4.96
N TRP A 67 11.04 -3.73 4.24
CA TRP A 67 11.44 -2.41 4.69
C TRP A 67 10.57 -1.34 4.04
N GLN A 68 10.05 -0.46 4.89
CA GLN A 68 9.19 0.64 4.49
C GLN A 68 9.91 1.95 4.75
N LEU A 69 9.96 2.80 3.74
CA LEU A 69 10.41 4.17 3.85
C LEU A 69 9.48 4.97 4.78
N ILE A 70 10.05 5.64 5.78
CA ILE A 70 9.30 6.57 6.63
C ILE A 70 9.23 7.92 5.91
N LEU A 71 8.03 8.31 5.49
CA LEU A 71 7.79 9.54 4.75
C LEU A 71 7.58 10.75 5.66
N PRO A 72 8.23 11.89 5.39
CA PRO A 72 7.86 13.16 5.98
C PRO A 72 6.52 13.66 5.40
N LYS A 73 5.77 14.43 6.20
CA LYS A 73 4.43 14.94 5.83
C LYS A 73 4.39 15.66 4.47
N SER A 74 5.46 16.39 4.13
CA SER A 74 5.58 17.14 2.89
C SER A 74 5.59 16.27 1.63
N ARG A 75 5.81 14.96 1.74
CA ARG A 75 5.89 14.02 0.62
C ARG A 75 4.69 13.09 0.48
N ILE A 76 3.77 13.10 1.44
CA ILE A 76 2.59 12.21 1.43
C ILE A 76 1.75 12.41 0.17
N LEU A 77 1.52 13.67 -0.23
CA LEU A 77 0.68 13.99 -1.40
C LEU A 77 1.27 13.46 -2.71
N GLU A 78 2.59 13.47 -2.84
CA GLU A 78 3.30 12.94 -4.01
C GLU A 78 3.07 11.43 -4.14
N VAL A 79 3.20 10.72 -3.01
CA VAL A 79 3.00 9.27 -2.96
C VAL A 79 1.55 8.89 -3.19
N LEU A 80 0.59 9.61 -2.60
CA LEU A 80 -0.83 9.35 -2.81
C LEU A 80 -1.24 9.53 -4.28
N ARG A 81 -0.74 10.57 -4.94
CA ARG A 81 -0.96 10.80 -6.36
C ARG A 81 -0.39 9.67 -7.20
N GLU A 82 0.82 9.21 -6.90
CA GLU A 82 1.44 8.12 -7.66
C GLU A 82 0.72 6.78 -7.44
N THR A 83 0.32 6.47 -6.21
CA THR A 83 -0.31 5.16 -5.90
C THR A 83 -1.80 5.09 -6.23
N HIS A 84 -2.47 6.23 -6.43
CA HIS A 84 -3.88 6.30 -6.77
C HIS A 84 -4.17 6.90 -8.17
N ASP A 85 -3.60 8.06 -8.50
CA ASP A 85 -3.96 8.82 -9.70
C ASP A 85 -3.13 8.46 -10.94
N SER A 86 -1.95 7.86 -10.77
CA SER A 86 -1.11 7.46 -11.91
C SER A 86 -1.73 6.30 -12.69
N ALA A 87 -1.23 6.06 -13.91
CA ALA A 87 -1.61 4.87 -14.69
C ALA A 87 -1.35 3.56 -13.92
N SER A 88 -0.31 3.52 -13.09
CA SER A 88 0.02 2.37 -12.24
C SER A 88 -0.89 2.26 -11.00
N GLY A 89 -1.46 3.39 -10.55
CA GLY A 89 -2.43 3.51 -9.46
C GLY A 89 -3.87 3.28 -9.87
N GLY A 90 -4.21 3.48 -11.15
CA GLY A 90 -5.45 3.03 -11.79
C GLY A 90 -6.76 3.46 -11.09
N HIS A 91 -6.73 4.51 -10.25
CA HIS A 91 -7.84 4.90 -9.38
C HIS A 91 -8.40 3.75 -8.54
N PHE A 92 -7.52 2.90 -8.00
CA PHE A 92 -7.96 1.76 -7.20
C PHE A 92 -8.73 2.20 -5.95
N GLY A 93 -9.64 1.32 -5.50
CA GLY A 93 -10.32 1.50 -4.22
C GLY A 93 -9.35 1.45 -3.04
N VAL A 94 -9.78 2.01 -1.90
CA VAL A 94 -9.01 2.18 -0.66
C VAL A 94 -8.13 0.98 -0.33
N MET A 95 -8.69 -0.23 -0.31
CA MET A 95 -7.96 -1.43 0.13
C MET A 95 -6.73 -1.72 -0.74
N LYS A 96 -6.87 -1.60 -2.07
CA LYS A 96 -5.78 -1.90 -3.00
C LYS A 96 -4.74 -0.77 -3.03
N THR A 97 -5.15 0.49 -2.94
CA THR A 97 -4.22 1.62 -2.77
C THR A 97 -3.45 1.51 -1.46
N LEU A 98 -4.12 1.12 -0.36
CA LEU A 98 -3.51 0.92 0.94
C LEU A 98 -2.46 -0.20 0.91
N SER A 99 -2.80 -1.36 0.33
CA SER A 99 -1.86 -2.48 0.20
C SER A 99 -0.60 -2.07 -0.58
N LYS A 100 -0.78 -1.48 -1.78
CA LYS A 100 0.33 -0.98 -2.60
C LYS A 100 1.20 0.04 -1.89
N THR A 101 0.58 0.96 -1.16
CA THR A 101 1.31 1.99 -0.41
C THR A 101 2.15 1.35 0.70
N ARG A 102 1.56 0.41 1.46
CA ARG A 102 2.24 -0.32 2.54
C ARG A 102 3.32 -1.27 2.06
N GLU A 103 3.42 -1.59 0.78
CA GLU A 103 4.55 -2.37 0.29
C GLU A 103 5.88 -1.62 0.44
N ARG A 104 5.86 -0.29 0.35
CA ARG A 104 7.08 0.52 0.26
C ARG A 104 7.16 1.67 1.26
N PHE A 105 6.03 2.14 1.77
CA PHE A 105 5.95 3.39 2.49
C PHE A 105 5.25 3.25 3.84
N TYR A 106 5.63 4.13 4.76
CA TYR A 106 4.99 4.32 6.05
C TYR A 106 4.97 5.80 6.44
N TRP A 107 3.88 6.24 7.06
CA TRP A 107 3.79 7.47 7.82
C TRP A 107 2.66 7.35 8.86
N ASP A 108 2.60 8.29 9.80
CA ASP A 108 1.51 8.36 10.77
C ASP A 108 0.16 8.56 10.06
N ARG A 109 -0.89 7.87 10.51
CA ARG A 109 -2.24 7.93 9.90
C ARG A 109 -2.34 7.55 8.42
N LEU A 110 -1.38 6.80 7.86
CA LEU A 110 -1.39 6.32 6.48
C LEU A 110 -2.75 5.80 5.99
N ARG A 111 -3.42 4.97 6.80
CA ARG A 111 -4.75 4.44 6.45
C ARG A 111 -5.81 5.53 6.28
N ALA A 112 -5.85 6.48 7.21
CA ALA A 112 -6.84 7.56 7.18
C ALA A 112 -6.60 8.50 6.01
N ASP A 113 -5.34 8.80 5.70
CA ASP A 113 -4.97 9.66 4.56
C ASP A 113 -5.32 9.00 3.22
N VAL A 114 -5.05 7.70 3.06
CA VAL A 114 -5.45 6.93 1.86
C VAL A 114 -6.97 6.90 1.71
N GLU A 115 -7.70 6.65 2.81
CA GLU A 115 -9.18 6.66 2.79
C GLU A 115 -9.75 8.00 2.38
N LYS A 116 -9.20 9.09 2.93
CA LYS A 116 -9.59 10.45 2.60
C LYS A 116 -9.32 10.75 1.12
N TRP A 117 -8.11 10.44 0.65
CA TRP A 117 -7.70 10.66 -0.74
C TRP A 117 -8.61 9.96 -1.75
N CYS A 118 -8.86 8.66 -1.57
CA CYS A 118 -9.74 7.91 -2.46
C CYS A 118 -11.20 8.40 -2.42
N ARG A 119 -11.65 8.94 -1.28
CA ARG A 119 -13.01 9.50 -1.13
C ARG A 119 -13.17 10.84 -1.84
N GLU A 120 -12.15 11.68 -1.76
CA GLU A 120 -12.13 13.03 -2.35
C GLU A 120 -11.74 13.02 -3.84
N CYS A 121 -11.33 11.87 -4.38
CA CYS A 121 -10.99 11.74 -5.80
C CYS A 121 -12.21 11.98 -6.71
N HIS A 122 -12.18 13.09 -7.45
CA HIS A 122 -13.22 13.48 -8.40
C HIS A 122 -13.45 12.43 -9.50
N ALA A 123 -12.36 11.87 -10.06
CA ALA A 123 -12.44 10.86 -11.11
C ALA A 123 -13.13 9.56 -10.62
N CYS A 124 -12.90 9.16 -9.37
CA CYS A 124 -13.59 8.03 -8.74
C CYS A 124 -15.06 8.36 -8.44
N GLY A 125 -15.34 9.57 -7.97
CA GLY A 125 -16.69 10.05 -7.66
C GLY A 125 -17.60 10.04 -8.88
N ALA A 126 -17.12 10.58 -10.00
CA ALA A 126 -17.88 10.63 -11.25
C ALA A 126 -18.29 9.24 -11.77
N ARG A 127 -17.42 8.23 -11.61
CA ARG A 127 -17.71 6.84 -12.04
C ARG A 127 -18.77 6.15 -11.19
N LYS A 128 -18.92 6.53 -9.93
CA LYS A 128 -19.84 5.85 -9.01
C LYS A 128 -21.31 6.10 -9.32
N GLY A 129 -21.63 7.12 -10.12
CA GLY A 129 -22.99 7.46 -10.54
C GLY A 129 -23.97 7.71 -9.38
N PRO A 130 -25.15 8.28 -9.64
CA PRO A 130 -26.23 8.26 -8.66
C PRO A 130 -26.60 6.80 -8.36
N LYS A 131 -26.74 6.43 -7.08
CA LYS A 131 -27.29 5.12 -6.68
C LYS A 131 -28.80 5.09 -6.96
N THR A 132 -29.21 5.11 -8.22
CA THR A 132 -30.61 4.79 -8.55
C THR A 132 -30.77 3.29 -8.37
N ARG A 133 -31.26 2.87 -7.19
CA ARG A 133 -31.92 1.56 -7.08
C ARG A 133 -33.20 1.65 -7.89
N THR A 134 -33.10 1.50 -9.21
CA THR A 134 -34.27 1.17 -10.01
C THR A 134 -34.65 -0.25 -9.59
N LYS A 135 -35.52 -0.36 -8.58
CA LYS A 135 -36.21 -1.62 -8.30
C LYS A 135 -36.95 -1.94 -9.59
N GLY A 136 -36.44 -2.89 -10.38
CA GLY A 136 -37.11 -3.35 -11.58
C GLY A 136 -38.54 -3.73 -11.21
N ARG A 137 -39.51 -3.28 -12.03
CA ARG A 137 -40.91 -3.62 -11.81
C ARG A 137 -41.06 -5.13 -11.91
N LEU A 138 -41.39 -5.80 -10.81
CA LEU A 138 -41.66 -7.24 -10.78
C LEU A 138 -42.77 -7.52 -11.81
N GLN A 139 -42.44 -8.24 -12.88
CA GLN A 139 -43.44 -8.62 -13.86
C GLN A 139 -44.31 -9.73 -13.26
N ARG A 140 -45.63 -9.56 -13.30
CA ARG A 140 -46.56 -10.63 -12.93
C ARG A 140 -46.52 -11.67 -14.05
N TYR A 141 -46.12 -12.89 -13.73
CA TYR A 141 -46.28 -14.00 -14.66
C TYR A 141 -47.73 -14.50 -14.55
N ASN A 142 -48.39 -14.70 -15.68
CA ASN A 142 -49.73 -15.27 -15.69
C ASN A 142 -49.59 -16.79 -15.55
N VAL A 143 -50.07 -17.35 -14.45
CA VAL A 143 -50.24 -18.79 -14.31
C VAL A 143 -51.46 -19.17 -15.14
N GLY A 144 -51.29 -20.06 -16.12
CA GLY A 144 -52.39 -20.52 -16.97
C GLY A 144 -53.57 -21.03 -16.14
N ARG A 145 -54.78 -20.65 -16.56
CA ARG A 145 -56.06 -21.10 -15.97
C ARG A 145 -56.11 -22.63 -16.02
N ILE A 146 -56.20 -23.27 -14.85
CA ILE A 146 -56.51 -24.70 -14.77
C ILE A 146 -58.02 -24.81 -14.97
N GLU A 147 -58.45 -25.35 -16.11
CA GLU A 147 -59.83 -25.78 -16.29
C GLU A 147 -59.95 -27.20 -15.74
N ILE A 148 -60.86 -27.38 -14.77
CA ILE A 148 -61.18 -28.68 -14.19
C ILE A 148 -62.50 -29.09 -14.86
N SER A 149 -62.46 -30.18 -15.65
CA SER A 149 -63.62 -30.81 -16.29
C SER A 149 -64.62 -31.38 -15.31
#